data_AF-A0A3C1K071-F1
#
_entry.id   AF-A0A3C1K071-F1
#
_cell.length_a   1.000
_cell.length_b   1.000
_cell.length_c   1.000
_cell.angle_alpha   90.00
_cell.angle_beta   90.00
_cell.angle_gamma   90.00
#
_symmetry.space_group_name_H-M   'P 1'
#
loop_
_entity.id
_entity.type
_entity.pdbx_description
1 polymer ?
#
loop_
_entity_poly.entity_id
_entity_poly.type
_entity_poly.pdbx_seq_one_letter_code
_entity_poly.pdbx_strand_id
1 'polypeptide(L)' 'MTSIELKKLLIHRIAEINDESFLKALKTILDSKTQSQIISLTPDQQVEIIESKKEIEQGLFIEQAELDKEFKKWQSAR' A
#
# COMPACT_ATOMS: atom_id res chain seq x y z
N MET A 1 -10.28 29.15 14.17
CA MET A 1 -9.61 27.84 14.26
C MET A 1 -9.32 27.37 12.85
N THR A 2 -8.04 27.26 12.48
CA THR A 2 -7.62 26.75 11.17
C THR A 2 -7.64 25.21 11.17
N SER A 3 -7.63 24.60 9.99
CA SER A 3 -7.54 23.12 9.86
C SER A 3 -6.33 22.54 10.59
N ILE A 4 -5.24 23.30 10.67
CA ILE A 4 -3.99 22.90 11.33
C ILE A 4 -4.17 22.90 12.86
N GLU A 5 -4.81 23.93 13.41
CA GLU A 5 -5.09 24.02 14.85
C GLU A 5 -6.03 22.91 15.32
N LEU A 6 -7.05 22.60 14.52
CA LEU A 6 -7.99 21.52 14.81
C LEU A 6 -7.28 20.15 14.84
N LYS A 7 -6.40 19.88 13.87
CA LYS A 7 -5.61 18.63 13.84
C LYS A 7 -4.72 18.48 15.08
N LYS A 8 -4.04 19.56 15.48
CA LYS A 8 -3.19 19.56 16.69
C LYS A 8 -3.99 19.27 17.96
N LEU A 9 -5.17 19.90 18.10
CA LEU A 9 -6.05 19.67 19.23
C LEU A 9 -6.56 18.22 19.30
N LEU A 10 -6.93 17.65 18.16
CA LEU A 10 -7.40 16.27 18.08
C LEU A 10 -6.31 15.26 18.45
N ILE A 11 -5.07 15.45 17.95
CA ILE A 11 -3.93 14.59 18.30
C ILE A 11 -3.70 14.61 19.82
N HIS A 12 -3.72 15.80 20.44
CA HIS A 12 -3.54 15.93 21.88
C HIS A 12 -4.62 15.20 22.66
N ARG A 13 -5.90 15.39 22.30
CA ARG A 13 -7.02 14.68 22.96
C ARG A 13 -6.95 13.16 22.79
N ILE A 14 -6.52 12.68 21.63
CA ILE A 14 -6.37 11.24 21.38
C ILE A 14 -5.26 10.66 22.26
N ALA A 15 -4.16 11.38 22.45
CA ALA A 15 -3.04 10.94 23.30
C ALA A 15 -3.42 10.79 24.79
N GLU A 16 -4.46 11.48 25.26
CA GLU A 16 -4.93 11.42 26.64
C GLU A 16 -5.93 10.28 26.91
N ILE A 17 -6.42 9.61 25.86
CA ILE A 17 -7.41 8.53 25.98
C ILE A 17 -6.69 7.22 26.33
N ASN A 18 -7.10 6.60 27.44
CA ASN A 18 -6.61 5.28 27.87
C ASN A 18 -7.59 4.14 27.54
N ASP A 19 -8.81 4.45 27.09
CA ASP A 19 -9.82 3.45 26.73
C ASP A 19 -9.52 2.85 25.35
N GLU A 20 -9.03 1.61 25.35
CA GLU A 20 -8.69 0.87 24.14
C GLU A 20 -9.91 0.62 23.23
N SER A 21 -11.10 0.39 23.79
CA SER A 21 -12.32 0.16 23.01
C SER A 21 -12.71 1.43 22.25
N PHE A 22 -12.56 2.58 22.90
CA PHE A 22 -12.82 3.88 22.29
C PHE A 22 -11.76 4.22 21.21
N LEU A 23 -10.48 3.96 21.47
CA LEU A 23 -9.41 4.13 20.47
C LEU A 23 -9.61 3.23 19.24
N LYS A 24 -10.06 1.99 19.43
CA LYS A 24 -10.41 1.08 18.32
C LYS A 24 -11.57 1.61 17.49
N ALA A 25 -12.61 2.14 18.13
CA ALA A 25 -13.74 2.74 17.42
C ALA A 25 -13.30 3.98 16.60
N LEU A 26 -12.46 4.85 17.19
CA LEU A 26 -11.88 6.00 16.50
C LEU A 26 -11.04 5.57 15.28
N LYS A 27 -10.20 4.54 15.44
CA LYS A 27 -9.43 3.97 14.33
C LYS A 27 -10.33 3.52 13.18
N THR A 28 -11.36 2.72 13.47
CA THR A 28 -12.30 2.22 12.45
C THR A 28 -13.01 3.37 11.71
N ILE A 29 -13.41 4.43 12.43
CA ILE A 29 -14.03 5.60 11.83
C ILE A 29 -13.03 6.33 10.91
N LEU A 30 -11.80 6.55 11.36
CA LEU A 30 -10.76 7.20 10.56
C LEU A 30 -10.42 6.37 9.32
N ASP A 31 -10.24 5.07 9.48
CA ASP A 31 -9.94 4.13 8.39
C ASP A 31 -11.03 4.18 7.31
N SER A 32 -12.31 4.18 7.70
CA SER A 32 -13.45 4.29 6.78
C SER A 32 -13.48 5.60 5.97
N LYS A 33 -12.88 6.67 6.51
CA LYS A 33 -12.79 7.98 5.85
C LYS A 33 -11.53 8.08 4.98
N THR A 34 -10.45 7.40 5.33
CA THR A 34 -9.19 7.32 4.55
C THR A 34 -9.20 6.27 3.45
N GLN A 35 -10.12 5.30 3.50
CA GLN A 35 -10.34 4.31 2.43
C GLN A 35 -10.77 4.92 1.08
N SER A 36 -11.02 6.23 1.06
CA SER A 36 -11.36 7.01 -0.13
C SER A 36 -10.17 7.35 -1.03
N GLN A 37 -8.92 7.03 -0.68
CA GLN A 37 -7.83 7.06 -1.65
C GLN A 37 -7.83 5.78 -2.46
N ILE A 38 -8.87 5.62 -3.30
CA ILE A 38 -8.80 4.71 -4.44
C ILE A 38 -7.59 5.18 -5.25
N ILE A 39 -6.53 4.37 -5.26
CA ILE A 39 -5.38 4.63 -6.12
C ILE A 39 -5.86 4.40 -7.54
N SER A 40 -6.13 5.50 -8.25
CA SER A 40 -6.46 5.44 -9.67
C SER A 40 -5.20 5.10 -10.43
N LEU A 41 -5.20 3.92 -11.06
CA LEU A 41 -4.15 3.53 -11.99
C LEU A 41 -4.24 4.40 -13.25
N THR A 42 -3.08 4.81 -13.76
CA THR A 42 -2.98 5.41 -15.09
C THR A 42 -3.41 4.41 -16.17
N PRO A 43 -3.83 4.86 -17.36
CA PRO A 43 -4.15 3.96 -18.47
C PRO A 43 -3.02 2.97 -18.78
N ASP A 44 -1.77 3.44 -18.77
CA ASP A 44 -0.59 2.61 -19.05
C ASP A 44 -0.42 1.50 -18.01
N GLN A 45 -0.58 1.83 -16.71
CA GLN A 45 -0.53 0.83 -15.63
C GLN A 45 -1.65 -0.21 -15.74
N GLN A 46 -2.84 0.19 -16.21
CA GLN A 46 -3.94 -0.75 -16.42
C GLN A 46 -3.64 -1.70 -17.57
N VAL A 47 -3.09 -1.18 -18.68
CA VAL A 47 -2.66 -1.98 -19.83
C VAL A 47 -1.56 -2.96 -19.42
N GLU A 48 -0.53 -2.49 -18.72
CA GLU A 48 0.58 -3.32 -18.23
C GLU A 48 0.08 -4.48 -17.38
N ILE A 49 -0.82 -4.23 -16.41
CA ILE A 49 -1.40 -5.29 -15.57
C ILE A 49 -2.22 -6.30 -16.40
N ILE A 50 -2.95 -5.85 -17.41
CA ILE A 50 -3.73 -6.73 -18.29
C ILE A 50 -2.80 -7.60 -19.13
N GLU A 51 -1.69 -7.04 -19.62
CA GLU A 51 -0.67 -7.78 -20.37
C GLU A 51 0.04 -8.80 -19.49
N SER A 52 0.52 -8.40 -18.31
CA SER A 52 1.16 -9.33 -17.36
C SER A 52 0.26 -10.49 -16.98
N LYS A 53 -1.05 -10.27 -16.82
CA LYS A 53 -2.00 -11.37 -16.56
C LYS A 53 -2.07 -12.37 -17.72
N LYS A 54 -2.07 -11.89 -18.97
CA LYS A 54 -2.05 -12.76 -20.16
C LYS A 54 -0.73 -13.52 -20.27
N GLU A 55 0.39 -12.87 -19.95
CA GLU A 55 1.71 -13.52 -19.94
C GLU A 55 1.75 -14.68 -18.94
N ILE A 56 1.21 -14.48 -17.74
CA ILE A 56 1.10 -15.55 -16.73
C ILE A 56 0.24 -16.72 -17.25
N GLU A 57 -0.93 -16.44 -17.84
CA GLU A 57 -1.81 -17.46 -18.43
C GLU A 57 -1.13 -18.24 -19.57
N GLN A 58 -0.24 -17.59 -20.31
CA GLN A 58 0.55 -18.19 -21.40
C GLN A 58 1.82 -18.90 -20.91
N GLY A 59 2.10 -18.88 -19.60
CA GLY A 59 3.32 -19.43 -19.04
C GLY A 59 4.58 -18.60 -19.34
N LEU A 60 4.41 -17.36 -19.78
CA LEU A 60 5.48 -16.40 -20.06
C LEU A 60 5.92 -15.68 -18.78
N PHE A 61 6.29 -16.46 -17.77
CA PHE A 61 6.84 -15.95 -16.54
C PHE A 61 8.05 -16.78 -16.13
N ILE A 62 8.86 -16.22 -15.24
CA ILE A 62 9.97 -16.94 -14.60
C ILE A 62 9.66 -17.10 -13.12
N GLU A 63 9.99 -18.26 -12.58
CA GLU A 63 9.88 -18.51 -11.15
C GLU A 63 10.94 -17.70 -10.39
N GLN A 64 10.60 -17.26 -9.18
CA GLN A 64 11.51 -16.51 -8.32
C GLN A 64 12.85 -17.22 -8.13
N ALA A 65 12.82 -18.55 -7.96
CA ALA A 65 14.01 -19.36 -7.78
C ALA A 65 14.95 -19.33 -9.00
N GLU A 66 14.42 -19.16 -10.22
CA GLU A 66 15.23 -19.04 -11.43
C GLU A 66 15.79 -17.63 -11.59
N LEU A 67 14.98 -16.61 -11.31
CA LEU A 67 15.42 -15.22 -11.27
C LEU A 67 16.58 -15.02 -10.28
N ASP A 68 16.49 -15.62 -9.08
CA ASP A 68 17.53 -15.54 -8.05
C ASP A 68 18.86 -16.16 -8.52
N LYS A 69 18.83 -17.20 -9.35
CA LYS A 69 20.05 -17.81 -9.92
C LYS A 69 20.72 -16.86 -10.91
N GLU A 70 19.94 -16.27 -11.81
CA GLU A 70 20.46 -15.31 -12.80
C GLU A 70 21.03 -14.07 -12.10
N PHE A 71 20.35 -13.59 -11.05
CA PHE A 71 20.84 -12.47 -10.24
C PHE A 71 22.18 -12.79 -9.56
N LYS A 72 22.34 -13.99 -8.98
CA LYS A 72 23.60 -14.44 -8.38
C LYS A 72 24.72 -14.57 -9.42
N LYS A 73 24.42 -15.10 -10.61
CA LYS A 73 25.39 -15.16 -11.72
C LYS A 73 25.88 -13.76 -12.07
N TRP A 74 24.97 -12.81 -12.25
CA TRP A 74 25.30 -11.43 -12.54
C TRP A 74 26.17 -10.78 -11.46
N GLN A 75 25.84 -11.00 -10.18
CA GLN A 75 26.62 -10.50 -9.05
C GLN A 75 28.05 -11.05 -9.05
N SER A 76 28.24 -12.33 -9.42
CA SER A 76 29.55 -12.99 -9.47
C SER A 76 30.36 -12.70 -10.74
N ALA A 77 29.77 -12.07 -11.75
CA ALA A 77 30.42 -11.75 -13.03
C ALA A 77 31.23 -10.44 -13.00
N ARG A 78 31.46 -9.88 -11.81
CA ARG A 78 32.20 -8.64 -11.53
C ARG A 78 33.39 -8.93 -10.63
#